data_AF-A0A831SND4-F1
#
_entry.id   AF-A0A831SND4-F1
#
_cell.length_a   1.000
_cell.length_b   1.000
_cell.length_c   1.000
_cell.angle_alpha   90.00
_cell.angle_beta   90.00
_cell.angle_gamma   90.00
#
_symmetry.space_group_name_H-M   'P 1'
#
loop_
_entity.id
_entity.type
_entity.pdbx_description
1 polymer ?
#
loop_
_entity_poly.entity_id
_entity_poly.type
_entity_poly.pdbx_seq_one_letter_code
_entity_poly.pdbx_strand_id
1 'polypeptide(L)'
;MAVVVLIYFSVKAGTTLRILYILPLIMLLWVNTHGVFVFGYLFILLITVGEILNYFFSHSIAFSKKDLFSLLGASFLSGIAVFVNPYGYHYIVQLFNYFSNPLINKIYRSVYAYHSIFRYPHLHYVDYGVTMAAILIGLLIMLITRKRVMDWAIFLANLIFGYVYTMFLRSTYLWPPIFAFSAIYLLGKFSFRLTIKSHLLMLVINLFTLGIFFFFAARSIYDAKCQPLDNTWCGFGIGYANPVQASAFLKKYHPGTRLFNDYGSGGYLMFDLYPSYKLFIDPRQFPFLNWWNEYRQFELGMVFDGFIRKYPFDVALIRYSNLRCIFNFMDSHNWRIVFYGPTAVVFVHKNVSFNFNVKKLPKERFDGLYNIYQALKVFIFAYNIADYETAWYLIEVMKKNFSLCPKYKKIIDQAILFKEAHFAYEKKDYNRALMLYEKCIRGGILLPPPKRLMELYSIIKTYGNKY
;
A
#
# COMPACT_ATOMS: atom_id res chain seq x y z
N MET A 1 -0.52 -19.99 4.28
CA MET A 1 -0.13 -20.45 2.92
C MET A 1 1.17 -21.22 2.92
N ALA A 2 2.32 -20.60 3.24
CA ALA A 2 3.63 -21.27 3.19
C ALA A 2 3.69 -22.60 3.97
N VAL A 3 3.07 -22.69 5.15
CA VAL A 3 2.98 -23.94 5.93
C VAL A 3 2.23 -25.04 5.18
N VAL A 4 1.11 -24.72 4.53
CA VAL A 4 0.33 -25.68 3.73
C VAL A 4 1.16 -26.20 2.55
N VAL A 5 1.88 -25.30 1.87
CA VAL A 5 2.77 -25.66 0.76
C VAL A 5 3.92 -26.54 1.27
N LEU A 6 4.55 -26.17 2.39
CA LEU A 6 5.62 -26.93 3.03
C LEU A 6 5.16 -28.35 3.36
N ILE A 7 4.00 -28.52 4.02
CA ILE A 7 3.43 -29.84 4.38
C ILE A 7 3.33 -30.73 3.14
N TYR A 8 2.78 -30.22 2.05
CA TYR A 8 2.65 -30.97 0.81
C TYR A 8 4.02 -31.36 0.22
N PHE A 9 4.96 -30.43 0.12
CA PHE A 9 6.29 -30.72 -0.43
C PHE A 9 7.14 -31.61 0.49
N SER A 10 6.97 -31.54 1.81
CA SER A 10 7.59 -32.46 2.77
C SER A 10 7.13 -33.89 2.53
N VAL A 11 5.82 -34.11 2.33
CA VAL A 11 5.27 -35.43 1.98
C VAL A 11 5.81 -35.90 0.64
N LYS A 12 5.81 -35.02 -0.36
CA LYS A 12 6.34 -35.32 -1.70
C LYS A 12 7.84 -35.65 -1.71
N ALA A 13 8.58 -35.13 -0.73
CA ALA A 13 9.99 -35.43 -0.50
C ALA A 13 10.23 -36.69 0.36
N GLY A 14 9.18 -37.38 0.84
CA GLY A 14 9.28 -38.64 1.58
C GLY A 14 8.95 -38.57 3.08
N THR A 15 8.41 -37.45 3.59
CA THR A 15 7.93 -37.35 4.97
C THR A 15 6.66 -38.18 5.18
N THR A 16 6.39 -38.59 6.42
CA THR A 16 5.17 -39.36 6.78
C THR A 16 3.88 -38.65 6.36
N LEU A 17 2.97 -39.41 5.75
CA LEU A 17 1.66 -38.95 5.25
C LEU A 17 0.72 -38.47 6.35
N ARG A 18 0.96 -38.90 7.60
CA ARG A 18 0.14 -38.48 8.75
C ARG A 18 0.12 -36.96 8.91
N ILE A 19 1.14 -36.27 8.43
CA ILE A 19 1.22 -34.81 8.45
C ILE A 19 0.16 -34.12 7.58
N LEU A 20 -0.40 -34.80 6.55
CA LEU A 20 -1.49 -34.25 5.73
C LEU A 20 -2.76 -33.96 6.55
N TYR A 21 -2.99 -34.72 7.63
CA TYR A 21 -4.14 -34.49 8.51
C TYR A 21 -4.00 -33.26 9.42
N ILE A 22 -2.88 -32.54 9.34
CA ILE A 22 -2.76 -31.19 9.90
C ILE A 22 -3.48 -30.17 9.01
N LEU A 23 -3.66 -30.43 7.70
CA LEU A 23 -4.30 -29.49 6.78
C LEU A 23 -5.71 -29.08 7.19
N PRO A 24 -6.62 -29.99 7.62
CA PRO A 24 -7.93 -29.61 8.14
C PRO A 24 -7.86 -28.72 9.38
N LEU A 25 -6.91 -28.97 10.30
CA LEU A 25 -6.72 -28.14 11.49
C LEU A 25 -6.24 -26.74 11.13
N ILE A 26 -5.33 -26.63 10.15
CA ILE A 26 -4.91 -25.34 9.61
C ILE A 26 -6.10 -24.62 8.95
N MET A 27 -6.93 -25.31 8.16
CA MET A 27 -8.10 -24.69 7.54
C MET A 27 -9.13 -24.24 8.57
N LEU A 28 -9.37 -25.03 9.63
CA LEU A 28 -10.25 -24.68 10.73
C LEU A 28 -9.79 -23.39 11.43
N LEU A 29 -8.50 -23.30 11.75
CA LEU A 29 -7.93 -22.08 12.33
C LEU A 29 -8.00 -20.91 11.32
N TRP A 30 -7.70 -21.17 10.05
CA TRP A 30 -7.59 -20.12 9.05
C TRP A 30 -8.95 -19.51 8.69
N VAL A 31 -10.00 -20.31 8.52
CA VAL A 31 -11.34 -19.79 8.21
C VAL A 31 -11.89 -18.88 9.31
N ASN A 32 -11.51 -19.14 10.57
CA ASN A 32 -11.91 -18.34 11.73
C ASN A 32 -11.01 -17.12 11.99
N THR A 33 -9.88 -16.99 11.29
CA THR A 33 -8.91 -15.90 11.53
C THR A 33 -8.76 -14.96 10.35
N HIS A 34 -8.87 -15.45 9.10
CA HIS A 34 -8.63 -14.60 7.93
C HIS A 34 -9.29 -15.14 6.65
N GLY A 35 -10.00 -14.28 5.91
CA GLY A 35 -10.71 -14.61 4.65
C GLY A 35 -9.85 -15.07 3.46
N VAL A 36 -8.53 -15.17 3.60
CA VAL A 36 -7.62 -15.65 2.53
C VAL A 36 -7.52 -17.18 2.55
N PHE A 37 -8.15 -17.85 3.55
CA PHE A 37 -8.26 -19.31 3.62
C PHE A 37 -8.77 -19.93 2.30
N VAL A 38 -9.61 -19.22 1.53
CA VAL A 38 -10.11 -19.64 0.21
C VAL A 38 -8.97 -20.04 -0.72
N PHE A 39 -7.87 -19.27 -0.74
CA PHE A 39 -6.70 -19.61 -1.54
C PHE A 39 -5.91 -20.78 -0.95
N GLY A 40 -5.88 -20.92 0.37
CA GLY A 40 -5.29 -22.10 1.03
C GLY A 40 -6.02 -23.40 0.63
N TYR A 41 -7.35 -23.38 0.65
CA TYR A 41 -8.16 -24.52 0.23
C TYR A 41 -8.08 -24.76 -1.28
N LEU A 42 -8.08 -23.70 -2.10
CA LEU A 42 -7.86 -23.81 -3.55
C LEU A 42 -6.54 -24.52 -3.87
N PHE A 43 -5.46 -24.19 -3.15
CA PHE A 43 -4.19 -24.89 -3.31
C PHE A 43 -4.32 -26.39 -2.99
N ILE A 44 -4.98 -26.76 -1.89
CA ILE A 44 -5.23 -28.16 -1.51
C ILE A 44 -6.01 -28.90 -2.61
N LEU A 45 -7.05 -28.27 -3.19
CA LEU A 45 -7.79 -28.82 -4.30
C LEU A 45 -6.91 -29.05 -5.53
N LEU A 46 -6.08 -28.06 -5.91
CA LEU A 46 -5.21 -28.14 -7.08
C LEU A 46 -4.15 -29.24 -6.95
N ILE A 47 -3.52 -29.38 -5.78
CA ILE A 47 -2.57 -30.49 -5.55
C ILE A 47 -3.30 -31.83 -5.52
N THR A 48 -4.52 -31.90 -4.99
CA THR A 48 -5.31 -33.14 -4.97
C THR A 48 -5.63 -33.59 -6.39
N VAL A 49 -6.18 -32.68 -7.21
CA VAL A 49 -6.46 -32.95 -8.63
C VAL A 49 -5.18 -33.30 -9.39
N GLY A 50 -4.10 -32.57 -9.14
CA GLY A 50 -2.82 -32.84 -9.79
C GLY A 50 -2.21 -34.19 -9.41
N GLU A 51 -2.34 -34.64 -8.16
CA GLU A 51 -1.86 -35.97 -7.75
C GLU A 51 -2.74 -37.09 -8.30
N ILE A 52 -4.04 -36.86 -8.48
CA ILE A 52 -4.92 -37.77 -9.23
C ILE A 52 -4.42 -37.89 -10.68
N LEU A 53 -4.11 -36.76 -11.34
CA LEU A 53 -3.56 -36.78 -12.70
C LEU A 53 -2.18 -37.46 -12.76
N ASN A 54 -1.32 -37.24 -11.76
CA ASN A 54 -0.04 -37.95 -11.67
C ASN A 54 -0.25 -39.46 -11.56
N TYR A 55 -1.23 -39.91 -10.76
CA TYR A 55 -1.58 -41.33 -10.62
C TYR A 55 -1.97 -41.98 -11.96
N PHE A 56 -2.68 -41.27 -12.85
CA PHE A 56 -3.08 -41.80 -14.15
C PHE A 56 -2.04 -41.60 -15.27
N PHE A 57 -1.30 -40.50 -15.27
CA PHE A 57 -0.47 -40.08 -16.40
C PHE A 57 1.03 -40.02 -16.11
N SER A 58 1.47 -40.16 -14.86
CA SER A 58 2.88 -40.01 -14.46
C SER A 58 3.25 -40.93 -13.30
N HIS A 59 3.03 -42.24 -13.52
CA HIS A 59 3.20 -43.32 -12.54
C HIS A 59 4.54 -43.34 -11.79
N SER A 60 5.64 -42.91 -12.41
CA SER A 60 6.98 -42.92 -11.78
C SER A 60 7.18 -41.86 -10.70
N ILE A 61 6.31 -40.86 -10.64
CA ILE A 61 6.32 -39.80 -9.61
C ILE A 61 5.01 -39.75 -8.82
N ALA A 62 4.06 -40.61 -9.15
CA ALA A 62 2.75 -40.66 -8.53
C ALA A 62 2.84 -41.10 -7.07
N PHE A 63 1.94 -40.56 -6.27
CA PHE A 63 1.69 -41.06 -4.93
C PHE A 63 1.24 -42.51 -4.93
N SER A 64 1.62 -43.25 -3.89
CA SER A 64 1.05 -44.57 -3.65
C SER A 64 -0.48 -44.45 -3.51
N LYS A 65 -1.22 -45.53 -3.77
CA LYS A 65 -2.69 -45.53 -3.61
C LYS A 65 -3.10 -45.04 -2.21
N LYS A 66 -2.40 -45.50 -1.16
CA LYS A 66 -2.64 -45.10 0.24
C LYS A 66 -2.41 -43.60 0.46
N ASP A 67 -1.39 -43.06 -0.18
CA ASP A 67 -0.96 -41.66 -0.04
C ASP A 67 -1.97 -40.75 -0.72
N LEU A 68 -2.42 -41.13 -1.91
CA LEU A 68 -3.47 -40.44 -2.64
C LEU A 68 -4.79 -40.43 -1.86
N PHE A 69 -5.21 -41.57 -1.29
CA PHE A 69 -6.41 -41.61 -0.43
C PHE A 69 -6.24 -40.78 0.85
N SER A 70 -5.04 -40.71 1.42
CA SER A 70 -4.78 -39.84 2.57
C SER A 70 -4.88 -38.35 2.20
N LEU A 71 -4.39 -37.96 1.03
CA LEU A 71 -4.54 -36.60 0.51
C LEU A 71 -6.02 -36.27 0.20
N LEU A 72 -6.75 -37.19 -0.43
CA LEU A 72 -8.20 -37.06 -0.67
C LEU A 72 -8.96 -36.87 0.66
N GLY A 73 -8.65 -37.68 1.66
CA GLY A 73 -9.25 -37.57 3.00
C GLY A 73 -8.92 -36.24 3.67
N ALA A 74 -7.66 -35.81 3.64
CA ALA A 74 -7.25 -34.52 4.17
C ALA A 74 -7.90 -33.33 3.43
N SER A 75 -8.04 -33.43 2.10
CA SER A 75 -8.71 -32.44 1.26
C SER A 75 -10.20 -32.34 1.58
N PHE A 76 -10.88 -33.47 1.69
CA PHE A 76 -12.30 -33.53 2.08
C PHE A 76 -12.53 -32.96 3.48
N LEU A 77 -11.74 -33.37 4.47
CA LEU A 77 -11.83 -32.83 5.84
C LEU A 77 -11.50 -31.34 5.90
N SER A 78 -10.57 -30.86 5.06
CA SER A 78 -10.29 -29.42 4.90
C SER A 78 -11.51 -28.68 4.34
N GLY A 79 -12.24 -29.30 3.40
CA GLY A 79 -13.50 -28.79 2.87
C GLY A 79 -14.61 -28.72 3.91
N ILE A 80 -14.69 -29.68 4.82
CA ILE A 80 -15.61 -29.61 5.98
C ILE A 80 -15.18 -28.49 6.93
N ALA A 81 -13.88 -28.38 7.21
CA ALA A 81 -13.34 -27.42 8.16
C ALA A 81 -13.69 -25.96 7.81
N VAL A 82 -13.80 -25.60 6.52
CA VAL A 82 -14.19 -24.23 6.14
C VAL A 82 -15.63 -23.86 6.54
N PHE A 83 -16.50 -24.83 6.80
CA PHE A 83 -17.86 -24.58 7.30
C PHE A 83 -17.92 -24.45 8.83
N VAL A 84 -16.84 -24.80 9.54
CA VAL A 84 -16.78 -24.71 10.99
C VAL A 84 -16.33 -23.30 11.40
N ASN A 85 -17.25 -22.35 11.26
CA ASN A 85 -17.09 -20.95 11.64
C ASN A 85 -18.43 -20.40 12.17
N PRO A 86 -18.46 -19.26 12.91
CA PRO A 86 -19.69 -18.73 13.50
C PRO A 86 -20.85 -18.48 12.54
N TYR A 87 -20.55 -18.34 11.23
CA TYR A 87 -21.53 -18.07 10.18
C TYR A 87 -21.81 -19.29 9.30
N GLY A 88 -21.15 -20.44 9.54
CA GLY A 88 -21.35 -21.66 8.78
C GLY A 88 -21.20 -21.48 7.26
N TYR A 89 -22.18 -21.99 6.51
CA TYR A 89 -22.23 -21.87 5.05
C TYR A 89 -22.54 -20.45 4.56
N HIS A 90 -23.16 -19.59 5.39
CA HIS A 90 -23.47 -18.21 5.01
C HIS A 90 -22.20 -17.43 4.70
N TYR A 91 -21.08 -17.73 5.36
CA TYR A 91 -19.81 -17.07 5.07
C TYR A 91 -19.35 -17.34 3.63
N ILE A 92 -19.46 -18.59 3.18
CA ILE A 92 -19.06 -19.00 1.83
C ILE A 92 -19.99 -18.37 0.78
N VAL A 93 -21.30 -18.38 1.03
CA VAL A 93 -22.29 -17.71 0.16
C VAL A 93 -22.00 -16.21 0.08
N GLN A 94 -21.67 -15.57 1.20
CA GLN A 94 -21.34 -14.15 1.23
C GLN A 94 -20.07 -13.85 0.41
N LEU A 95 -19.02 -14.66 0.53
CA LEU A 95 -17.81 -14.53 -0.28
C LEU A 95 -18.11 -14.65 -1.77
N PHE A 96 -18.91 -15.65 -2.16
CA PHE A 96 -19.34 -15.80 -3.55
C PHE A 96 -20.13 -14.59 -4.05
N ASN A 97 -21.07 -14.08 -3.25
CA ASN A 97 -21.83 -12.88 -3.57
C ASN A 97 -20.94 -11.65 -3.69
N TYR A 98 -19.89 -11.52 -2.87
CA TYR A 98 -18.92 -10.43 -2.98
C TYR A 98 -18.15 -10.46 -4.31
N PHE A 99 -17.76 -11.65 -4.79
CA PHE A 99 -17.06 -11.80 -6.07
C PHE A 99 -17.98 -11.62 -7.28
N SER A 100 -19.24 -12.06 -7.17
CA SER A 100 -20.20 -12.03 -8.27
C SER A 100 -20.93 -10.69 -8.41
N ASN A 101 -20.96 -9.84 -7.39
CA ASN A 101 -21.71 -8.58 -7.41
C ASN A 101 -20.98 -7.47 -8.20
N PRO A 102 -21.55 -6.95 -9.31
CA PRO A 102 -20.91 -5.92 -10.13
C PRO A 102 -20.65 -4.60 -9.42
N LEU A 103 -21.52 -4.18 -8.49
CA LEU A 103 -21.37 -2.94 -7.72
C LEU A 103 -20.15 -3.03 -6.80
N ILE A 104 -19.98 -4.18 -6.15
CA ILE A 104 -18.86 -4.42 -5.24
C ILE A 104 -17.56 -4.53 -6.04
N ASN A 105 -17.58 -5.21 -7.19
CA ASN A 105 -16.45 -5.24 -8.11
C ASN A 105 -16.04 -3.84 -8.59
N LYS A 106 -16.99 -2.92 -8.81
CA LYS A 106 -16.69 -1.52 -9.13
C LYS A 106 -15.97 -0.82 -7.97
N ILE A 107 -16.37 -1.08 -6.73
CA ILE A 107 -15.70 -0.55 -5.53
C ILE A 107 -14.29 -1.14 -5.42
N TYR A 108 -14.10 -2.45 -5.59
CA TYR A 108 -12.77 -3.07 -5.55
C TYR A 108 -11.83 -2.51 -6.61
N ARG A 109 -12.33 -2.21 -7.82
CA ARG A 109 -11.55 -1.53 -8.88
C ARG A 109 -11.12 -0.10 -8.53
N SER A 110 -11.62 0.50 -7.45
CA SER A 110 -11.12 1.77 -6.93
C SER A 110 -10.03 1.62 -5.87
N VAL A 111 -9.85 0.40 -5.35
CA VAL A 111 -8.88 0.09 -4.30
C VAL A 111 -7.59 -0.43 -4.95
N TYR A 112 -6.50 0.31 -4.74
CA TYR A 112 -5.17 0.04 -5.30
C TYR A 112 -4.76 -1.44 -5.21
N ALA A 113 -5.00 -2.07 -4.06
CA ALA A 113 -4.60 -3.46 -3.80
C ALA A 113 -5.27 -4.51 -4.72
N TYR A 114 -6.41 -4.18 -5.34
CA TYR A 114 -7.13 -5.06 -6.27
C TYR A 114 -6.84 -4.74 -7.74
N HIS A 115 -5.88 -3.85 -8.02
CA HIS A 115 -5.40 -3.67 -9.38
C HIS A 115 -4.44 -4.81 -9.78
N SER A 116 -4.40 -5.10 -11.07
CA SER A 116 -3.39 -5.98 -11.65
C SER A 116 -1.98 -5.40 -11.47
N ILE A 117 -0.99 -6.28 -11.37
CA ILE A 117 0.44 -5.91 -11.32
C ILE A 117 0.86 -5.08 -12.55
N PHE A 118 0.20 -5.29 -13.70
CA PHE A 118 0.54 -4.60 -14.95
C PHE A 118 0.14 -3.12 -14.95
N ARG A 119 -0.72 -2.69 -14.03
CA ARG A 119 -1.10 -1.27 -13.91
C ARG A 119 0.04 -0.43 -13.33
N TYR A 120 0.99 -1.05 -12.65
CA TYR A 120 2.12 -0.39 -11.99
C TYR A 120 3.44 -1.06 -12.38
N PRO A 121 3.84 -1.01 -13.66
CA PRO A 121 5.00 -1.75 -14.18
C PRO A 121 6.33 -1.24 -13.62
N HIS A 122 6.34 -0.06 -12.98
CA HIS A 122 7.50 0.46 -12.27
C HIS A 122 7.78 -0.28 -10.95
N LEU A 123 6.85 -1.11 -10.47
CA LEU A 123 7.05 -1.95 -9.29
C LEU A 123 7.67 -3.30 -9.68
N HIS A 124 8.39 -3.91 -8.75
CA HIS A 124 9.13 -5.17 -8.97
C HIS A 124 8.26 -6.40 -9.27
N TYR A 125 6.94 -6.30 -9.17
CA TYR A 125 6.06 -7.45 -9.28
C TYR A 125 6.12 -8.10 -10.66
N VAL A 126 6.25 -7.32 -11.74
CA VAL A 126 6.36 -7.86 -13.11
C VAL A 126 7.70 -8.58 -13.27
N ASP A 127 8.81 -7.93 -12.88
CA ASP A 127 10.17 -8.50 -12.93
C ASP A 127 10.25 -9.84 -12.19
N TYR A 128 9.71 -9.89 -10.97
CA TYR A 128 9.66 -11.11 -10.16
C TYR A 128 8.77 -12.18 -10.78
N GLY A 129 7.58 -11.81 -11.27
CA GLY A 129 6.65 -12.74 -11.88
C GLY A 129 7.24 -13.41 -13.13
N VAL A 130 7.87 -12.63 -14.00
CA VAL A 130 8.52 -13.13 -15.22
C VAL A 130 9.71 -14.02 -14.89
N THR A 131 10.54 -13.63 -13.91
CA THR A 131 11.70 -14.42 -13.48
C THR A 131 11.27 -15.76 -12.89
N MET A 132 10.27 -15.75 -11.99
CA MET A 132 9.69 -16.97 -11.42
C MET A 132 9.08 -17.88 -12.49
N ALA A 133 8.33 -17.31 -13.45
CA ALA A 133 7.75 -18.06 -14.56
C ALA A 133 8.84 -18.71 -15.43
N ALA A 134 9.86 -17.95 -15.82
CA ALA A 134 10.95 -18.43 -16.68
C ALA A 134 11.72 -19.59 -16.02
N ILE A 135 12.05 -19.45 -14.73
CA ILE A 135 12.71 -20.53 -13.96
C ILE A 135 11.83 -21.78 -13.92
N LEU A 136 10.54 -21.63 -13.62
CA LEU A 136 9.64 -22.79 -13.56
C LEU A 136 9.45 -23.47 -14.90
N ILE A 137 9.23 -22.69 -15.97
CA ILE A 137 9.10 -23.22 -17.32
C ILE A 137 10.38 -23.98 -17.70
N GLY A 138 11.56 -23.43 -17.41
CA GLY A 138 12.83 -24.13 -17.62
C GLY A 138 12.92 -25.46 -16.86
N LEU A 139 12.57 -25.48 -15.57
CA LEU A 139 12.59 -26.69 -14.75
C LEU A 139 11.57 -27.75 -15.20
N LEU A 140 10.38 -27.32 -15.64
CA LEU A 140 9.35 -28.21 -16.18
C LEU A 140 9.76 -28.77 -17.55
N ILE A 141 10.34 -27.95 -18.43
CA ILE A 141 10.93 -28.42 -19.70
C ILE A 141 12.03 -29.44 -19.43
N MET A 142 12.91 -29.18 -18.46
CA MET A 142 13.93 -30.14 -18.04
C MET A 142 13.31 -31.45 -17.53
N LEU A 143 12.21 -31.40 -16.78
CA LEU A 143 11.51 -32.58 -16.29
C LEU A 143 10.96 -33.42 -17.44
N ILE A 144 10.28 -32.78 -18.38
CA ILE A 144 9.70 -33.45 -19.55
C ILE A 144 10.80 -34.01 -20.45
N THR A 145 11.86 -33.25 -20.72
CA THR A 145 12.92 -33.67 -21.67
C THR A 145 13.88 -34.70 -21.08
N ARG A 146 14.27 -34.56 -19.80
CA ARG A 146 15.29 -35.43 -19.17
C ARG A 146 14.70 -36.61 -18.41
N LYS A 147 13.52 -36.45 -17.83
CA LYS A 147 12.85 -37.50 -17.04
C LYS A 147 11.61 -38.07 -17.73
N ARG A 148 11.15 -37.46 -18.83
CA ARG A 148 9.98 -37.90 -19.63
C ARG A 148 8.71 -38.06 -18.78
N VAL A 149 8.52 -37.15 -17.83
CA VAL A 149 7.36 -37.11 -16.92
C VAL A 149 6.87 -35.67 -16.75
N MET A 150 5.61 -35.52 -16.37
CA MET A 150 5.01 -34.24 -16.00
C MET A 150 4.48 -34.32 -14.58
N ASP A 151 4.80 -33.33 -13.74
CA ASP A 151 4.22 -33.23 -12.41
C ASP A 151 3.00 -32.29 -12.45
N TRP A 152 1.82 -32.87 -12.64
CA TRP A 152 0.56 -32.15 -12.81
C TRP A 152 0.19 -31.33 -11.58
N ALA A 153 0.49 -31.81 -10.37
CA ALA A 153 0.25 -31.06 -9.14
C ALA A 153 1.11 -29.80 -9.06
N ILE A 154 2.39 -29.88 -9.44
CA ILE A 154 3.26 -28.69 -9.52
C ILE A 154 2.80 -27.75 -10.63
N PHE A 155 2.48 -28.29 -11.81
CA PHE A 155 2.04 -27.49 -12.95
C PHE A 155 0.75 -26.72 -12.65
N LEU A 156 -0.31 -27.39 -12.22
CA LEU A 156 -1.60 -26.76 -11.94
C LEU A 156 -1.51 -25.73 -10.81
N ALA A 157 -0.83 -26.06 -9.72
CA ALA A 157 -0.65 -25.13 -8.61
C ALA A 157 0.06 -23.85 -9.07
N ASN A 158 1.16 -23.96 -9.82
CA ASN A 158 1.89 -22.78 -10.28
C ASN A 158 1.19 -22.02 -11.40
N LEU A 159 0.48 -22.70 -12.30
CA LEU A 159 -0.29 -22.04 -13.35
C LEU A 159 -1.38 -21.15 -12.75
N ILE A 160 -2.19 -21.71 -11.85
CA ILE A 160 -3.31 -20.97 -11.26
C ILE A 160 -2.82 -19.87 -10.32
N PHE A 161 -1.82 -20.14 -9.48
CA PHE A 161 -1.30 -19.10 -8.58
C PHE A 161 -0.45 -18.06 -9.30
N GLY A 162 0.23 -18.41 -10.39
CA GLY A 162 0.87 -17.47 -11.29
C GLY A 162 -0.15 -16.55 -11.98
N TYR A 163 -1.31 -17.08 -12.38
CA TYR A 163 -2.42 -16.25 -12.85
C TYR A 163 -2.97 -15.34 -11.74
N VAL A 164 -3.26 -15.89 -10.55
CA VAL A 164 -3.74 -15.10 -9.39
C VAL A 164 -2.73 -14.01 -8.99
N TYR A 165 -1.43 -14.26 -9.12
CA TYR A 165 -0.36 -13.28 -8.89
C TYR A 165 -0.47 -12.07 -9.81
N THR A 166 -0.86 -12.25 -11.09
CA THR A 166 -0.99 -11.14 -12.04
C THR A 166 -2.28 -10.34 -11.87
N MET A 167 -3.31 -10.97 -11.32
CA MET A 167 -4.66 -10.39 -11.19
C MET A 167 -4.75 -9.29 -10.14
N PHE A 168 -4.10 -9.46 -8.97
CA PHE A 168 -4.19 -8.49 -7.86
C PHE A 168 -2.85 -8.23 -7.20
N LEU A 169 -2.49 -6.97 -6.97
CA LEU A 169 -1.31 -6.61 -6.17
C LEU A 169 -1.34 -7.27 -4.79
N ARG A 170 -2.52 -7.36 -4.17
CA ARG A 170 -2.70 -7.97 -2.84
C ARG A 170 -2.51 -9.48 -2.83
N SER A 171 -2.56 -10.19 -3.95
CA SER A 171 -2.34 -11.65 -3.99
C SER A 171 -0.91 -12.04 -4.35
N THR A 172 -0.02 -11.07 -4.60
CA THR A 172 1.36 -11.30 -5.03
C THR A 172 2.19 -12.14 -4.06
N TYR A 173 1.83 -12.21 -2.78
CA TYR A 173 2.50 -13.04 -1.78
C TYR A 173 2.11 -14.54 -1.84
N LEU A 174 1.09 -14.93 -2.61
CA LEU A 174 0.59 -16.30 -2.62
C LEU A 174 1.44 -17.25 -3.49
N TRP A 175 1.89 -16.78 -4.66
CA TRP A 175 2.66 -17.59 -5.59
C TRP A 175 4.11 -17.84 -5.17
N PRO A 176 4.88 -16.87 -4.63
CA PRO A 176 6.28 -17.06 -4.24
C PRO A 176 6.58 -18.31 -3.39
N PRO A 177 5.82 -18.64 -2.32
CA PRO A 177 6.08 -19.89 -1.60
C PRO A 177 5.83 -21.13 -2.45
N ILE A 178 4.77 -21.17 -3.26
CA ILE A 178 4.50 -22.30 -4.17
C ILE A 178 5.64 -22.45 -5.18
N PHE A 179 6.02 -21.35 -5.83
CA PHE A 179 7.15 -21.28 -6.74
C PHE A 179 8.43 -21.81 -6.07
N ALA A 180 8.77 -21.31 -4.88
CA ALA A 180 10.03 -21.62 -4.22
C ALA A 180 10.13 -23.11 -3.87
N PHE A 181 9.10 -23.68 -3.24
CA PHE A 181 9.09 -25.11 -2.90
C PHE A 181 9.03 -25.99 -4.15
N SER A 182 8.31 -25.57 -5.19
CA SER A 182 8.28 -26.27 -6.48
C SER A 182 9.67 -26.28 -7.12
N ALA A 183 10.33 -25.13 -7.19
CA ALA A 183 11.64 -24.99 -7.78
C ALA A 183 12.68 -25.82 -7.02
N ILE A 184 12.69 -25.76 -5.68
CA ILE A 184 13.59 -26.56 -4.83
C ILE A 184 13.36 -28.06 -5.05
N TYR A 185 12.10 -28.51 -5.04
CA TYR A 185 11.77 -29.92 -5.25
C TYR A 185 12.19 -30.40 -6.65
N LEU A 186 11.90 -29.63 -7.70
CA LEU A 186 12.30 -29.97 -9.07
C LEU A 186 13.82 -29.98 -9.21
N LEU A 187 14.52 -28.98 -8.68
CA LEU A 187 15.98 -28.95 -8.63
C LEU A 187 16.55 -30.18 -7.92
N GLY A 188 15.92 -30.67 -6.84
CA GLY A 188 16.35 -31.89 -6.15
C GLY A 188 16.23 -33.17 -7.00
N LYS A 189 15.34 -33.20 -8.01
CA LYS A 189 15.16 -34.36 -8.92
C LYS A 189 16.23 -34.47 -9.99
N PHE A 190 16.77 -33.33 -10.41
CA PHE A 190 17.97 -33.30 -11.23
C PHE A 190 19.10 -33.22 -10.24
N SER A 191 19.68 -34.36 -9.87
CA SER A 191 20.93 -34.36 -9.12
C SER A 191 21.94 -33.52 -9.92
N PHE A 192 22.00 -32.23 -9.66
CA PHE A 192 23.12 -31.38 -9.96
C PHE A 192 24.20 -31.81 -8.97
N ARG A 193 24.63 -33.08 -9.06
CA ARG A 193 26.05 -33.39 -9.02
C ARG A 193 26.60 -32.74 -10.28
N LEU A 194 26.65 -31.41 -10.24
CA LEU A 194 27.75 -30.69 -10.79
C LEU A 194 28.95 -31.35 -10.11
N THR A 195 29.53 -32.35 -10.76
CA THR A 195 30.85 -32.87 -10.42
C THR A 195 31.86 -31.79 -10.83
N ILE A 196 31.61 -30.56 -10.37
CA ILE A 196 32.54 -29.46 -10.43
C ILE A 196 33.55 -29.84 -9.37
N LYS A 197 34.61 -30.52 -9.80
CA LYS A 197 35.77 -30.80 -8.94
C LYS A 197 36.45 -29.52 -8.45
N SER A 198 36.14 -28.38 -9.08
CA SER A 198 36.74 -27.08 -8.80
C SER A 198 35.97 -26.33 -7.71
N HIS A 199 36.55 -26.29 -6.51
CA HIS A 199 36.10 -25.39 -5.43
C HIS A 199 35.93 -23.94 -5.89
N LEU A 200 36.74 -23.49 -6.86
CA LEU A 200 36.69 -22.15 -7.43
C LEU A 200 35.37 -21.88 -8.17
N LEU A 201 34.87 -22.81 -8.98
CA LEU A 201 33.62 -22.60 -9.71
C LEU A 201 32.40 -22.60 -8.79
N MET A 202 32.39 -23.44 -7.74
CA MET A 202 31.35 -23.38 -6.70
C MET A 202 31.40 -22.07 -5.92
N LEU A 203 32.60 -21.57 -5.60
CA LEU A 203 32.79 -20.26 -4.98
C LEU A 203 32.24 -19.15 -5.89
N VAL A 204 32.56 -19.17 -7.19
CA VAL A 204 32.06 -18.19 -8.17
C VAL A 204 30.54 -18.21 -8.26
N ILE A 205 29.91 -19.39 -8.33
CA ILE A 205 28.44 -19.51 -8.34
C ILE A 205 27.85 -18.93 -7.06
N ASN A 206 28.39 -19.28 -5.89
CA ASN A 206 27.91 -18.77 -4.60
C ASN A 206 28.07 -17.24 -4.49
N LEU A 207 29.23 -16.70 -4.90
CA LEU A 207 29.48 -15.26 -4.93
C LEU A 207 28.56 -14.55 -5.92
N PHE A 208 28.26 -15.17 -7.06
CA PHE A 208 27.32 -14.64 -8.04
C PHE A 208 25.89 -14.63 -7.49
N THR A 209 25.44 -15.72 -6.86
CA THR A 209 24.13 -15.78 -6.18
C THR A 209 24.03 -14.74 -5.07
N LEU A 210 25.08 -14.61 -4.27
CA LEU A 210 25.18 -13.62 -3.20
C LEU A 210 25.17 -12.19 -3.77
N GLY A 211 25.87 -11.96 -4.88
CA GLY A 211 25.86 -10.69 -5.61
C GLY A 211 24.48 -10.34 -6.15
N ILE A 212 23.76 -11.30 -6.73
CA ILE A 212 22.36 -11.12 -7.17
C ILE A 212 21.47 -10.77 -5.97
N PHE A 213 21.62 -11.48 -4.86
CA PHE A 213 20.85 -11.22 -3.65
C PHE A 213 21.09 -9.79 -3.13
N PHE A 214 22.35 -9.37 -3.00
CA PHE A 214 22.69 -8.02 -2.56
C PHE A 214 22.25 -6.95 -3.57
N PHE A 215 22.31 -7.23 -4.87
CA PHE A 215 21.80 -6.32 -5.90
C PHE A 215 20.30 -6.09 -5.74
N PHE A 216 19.49 -7.15 -5.61
CA PHE A 216 18.05 -7.00 -5.41
C PHE A 216 17.69 -6.36 -4.06
N ALA A 217 18.44 -6.67 -2.99
CA ALA A 217 18.28 -6.01 -1.71
C ALA A 217 18.59 -4.51 -1.79
N ALA A 218 19.70 -4.13 -2.43
CA ALA A 218 20.10 -2.74 -2.64
C ALA A 218 19.09 -1.99 -3.53
N ARG A 219 18.63 -2.62 -4.62
CA ARG A 219 17.57 -2.06 -5.49
C ARG A 219 16.28 -1.84 -4.71
N SER A 220 15.85 -2.80 -3.90
CA SER A 220 14.65 -2.67 -3.07
C SER A 220 14.76 -1.49 -2.08
N ILE A 221 15.91 -1.30 -1.44
CA ILE A 221 16.16 -0.14 -0.55
C ILE A 221 16.16 1.16 -1.35
N TYR A 222 16.81 1.19 -2.51
CA TYR A 222 16.84 2.36 -3.39
C TYR A 222 15.43 2.77 -3.83
N ASP A 223 14.61 1.82 -4.28
CA ASP A 223 13.25 2.10 -4.71
C ASP A 223 12.37 2.53 -3.53
N ALA A 224 12.53 1.93 -2.34
CA ALA A 224 11.84 2.39 -1.13
C ALA A 224 12.20 3.82 -0.71
N LYS A 225 13.44 4.27 -0.96
CA LYS A 225 13.90 5.64 -0.62
C LYS A 225 13.58 6.67 -1.71
N CYS A 226 13.84 6.32 -2.97
CA CYS A 226 13.80 7.24 -4.10
C CYS A 226 12.56 7.09 -4.98
N GLN A 227 11.68 6.13 -4.68
CA GLN A 227 10.38 5.92 -5.32
C GLN A 227 9.33 5.40 -4.30
N PRO A 228 9.16 6.03 -3.12
CA PRO A 228 8.22 5.55 -2.12
C PRO A 228 6.79 5.69 -2.65
N LEU A 229 5.97 4.67 -2.35
CA LEU A 229 4.53 4.74 -2.55
C LEU A 229 3.93 5.82 -1.64
N ASP A 230 2.74 6.30 -1.99
CA ASP A 230 2.00 7.26 -1.18
C ASP A 230 1.89 6.78 0.27
N ASN A 231 2.10 7.71 1.20
CA ASN A 231 2.07 7.48 2.65
C ASN A 231 3.12 6.50 3.20
N THR A 232 4.06 6.01 2.39
CA THR A 232 5.12 5.09 2.84
C THR A 232 6.49 5.77 2.89
N TRP A 233 7.43 5.14 3.59
CA TRP A 233 8.84 5.53 3.63
C TRP A 233 9.72 4.31 3.87
N CYS A 234 11.02 4.42 3.56
CA CYS A 234 11.99 3.36 3.77
C CYS A 234 12.42 3.27 5.25
N GLY A 235 11.83 2.35 6.00
CA GLY A 235 12.25 2.04 7.37
C GLY A 235 11.17 1.33 8.17
N PHE A 236 11.34 1.31 9.50
CA PHE A 236 10.39 0.72 10.43
C PHE A 236 9.55 1.81 11.10
N GLY A 237 8.24 1.58 11.19
CA GLY A 237 7.33 2.45 11.92
C GLY A 237 6.01 2.71 11.19
N ILE A 238 5.32 3.76 11.64
CA ILE A 238 4.02 4.15 11.09
C ILE A 238 4.27 5.08 9.89
N GLY A 239 3.73 4.73 8.73
CA GLY A 239 3.73 5.60 7.55
C GLY A 239 2.81 6.81 7.71
N TYR A 240 2.76 7.68 6.71
CA TYR A 240 1.92 8.89 6.72
C TYR A 240 0.44 8.62 6.49
N ALA A 241 0.00 7.35 6.53
CA ALA A 241 -1.41 6.99 6.38
C ALA A 241 -2.21 7.32 7.65
N ASN A 242 -1.54 7.25 8.81
CA ASN A 242 -2.13 7.42 10.13
C ASN A 242 -1.71 8.78 10.73
N PRO A 243 -2.66 9.59 11.22
CA PRO A 243 -2.37 10.94 11.71
C PRO A 243 -1.81 10.97 13.15
N VAL A 244 -0.70 10.28 13.41
CA VAL A 244 -0.12 10.08 14.75
C VAL A 244 0.05 11.39 15.52
N GLN A 245 0.71 12.40 14.90
CA GLN A 245 1.00 13.67 15.58
C GLN A 245 -0.26 14.53 15.81
N ALA A 246 -1.21 14.51 14.87
CA ALA A 246 -2.48 15.22 15.04
C ALA A 246 -3.34 14.56 16.13
N SER A 247 -3.30 13.23 16.22
CA SER A 247 -3.93 12.49 17.31
C SER A 247 -3.30 12.84 18.66
N ALA A 248 -1.96 12.87 18.75
CA ALA A 248 -1.26 13.30 19.96
C ALA A 248 -1.61 14.75 20.37
N PHE A 249 -1.78 15.65 19.39
CA PHE A 249 -2.27 17.01 19.65
C PHE A 249 -3.68 17.01 20.26
N LEU A 250 -4.62 16.25 19.67
CA LEU A 250 -5.99 16.13 20.18
C LEU A 250 -6.03 15.51 21.58
N LYS A 251 -5.19 14.51 21.88
CA LYS A 251 -5.06 13.92 23.22
C LYS A 251 -4.45 14.87 24.26
N LYS A 252 -3.58 15.79 23.84
CA LYS A 252 -2.92 16.70 24.78
C LYS A 252 -3.81 17.89 25.12
N TYR A 253 -4.48 18.45 24.12
CA TYR A 253 -5.16 19.74 24.25
C TYR A 253 -6.69 19.65 24.25
N HIS A 254 -7.27 18.52 23.83
CA HIS A 254 -8.71 18.24 23.83
C HIS A 254 -9.57 19.42 23.34
N PRO A 255 -9.33 19.95 22.12
CA PRO A 255 -10.22 20.99 21.60
C PRO A 255 -11.62 20.40 21.34
N GLY A 256 -12.68 21.08 21.79
CA GLY A 256 -14.07 20.69 21.48
C GLY A 256 -14.43 19.25 21.90
N THR A 257 -15.53 18.73 21.36
CA THR A 257 -16.11 17.44 21.80
C THR A 257 -16.54 16.52 20.65
N ARG A 258 -16.86 17.08 19.48
CA ARG A 258 -17.39 16.36 18.32
C ARG A 258 -16.39 16.41 17.19
N LEU A 259 -15.65 15.32 17.04
CA LEU A 259 -14.64 15.15 16.02
C LEU A 259 -15.27 14.69 14.70
N PHE A 260 -15.05 15.46 13.65
CA PHE A 260 -15.01 14.96 12.28
C PHE A 260 -13.61 14.44 11.97
N ASN A 261 -13.53 13.26 11.38
CA ASN A 261 -12.28 12.73 10.83
C ASN A 261 -12.49 12.28 9.39
N ASP A 262 -11.46 12.38 8.57
CA ASP A 262 -11.52 11.79 7.24
C ASP A 262 -11.48 10.26 7.26
N TYR A 263 -11.95 9.66 6.18
CA TYR A 263 -12.18 8.22 6.01
C TYR A 263 -10.95 7.39 6.33
N GLY A 264 -9.79 7.73 5.78
CA GLY A 264 -8.59 6.92 5.99
C GLY A 264 -7.90 7.15 7.32
N SER A 265 -8.24 8.22 8.04
CA SER A 265 -7.76 8.44 9.42
C SER A 265 -8.51 7.59 10.44
N GLY A 266 -9.74 7.17 10.12
CA GLY A 266 -10.67 6.70 11.13
C GLY A 266 -10.26 5.44 11.88
N GLY A 267 -9.65 4.48 11.20
CA GLY A 267 -9.21 3.24 11.83
C GLY A 267 -8.17 3.48 12.94
N TYR A 268 -7.19 4.36 12.69
CA TYR A 268 -6.18 4.71 13.68
C TYR A 268 -6.74 5.56 14.82
N LEU A 269 -7.56 6.56 14.50
CA LEU A 269 -8.13 7.46 15.51
C LEU A 269 -9.10 6.74 16.45
N MET A 270 -9.81 5.72 15.98
CA MET A 270 -10.64 4.87 16.83
C MET A 270 -9.83 4.14 17.89
N PHE A 271 -8.63 3.68 17.56
CA PHE A 271 -7.71 3.07 18.51
C PHE A 271 -7.12 4.10 19.47
N ASP A 272 -6.66 5.25 18.94
CA ASP A 272 -5.82 6.16 19.71
C ASP A 272 -6.62 7.22 20.51
N LEU A 273 -7.80 7.62 20.05
CA LEU A 273 -8.61 8.68 20.68
C LEU A 273 -9.82 8.17 21.46
N TYR A 274 -10.17 6.89 21.37
CA TYR A 274 -11.25 6.33 22.16
C TYR A 274 -10.83 6.22 23.64
N PRO A 275 -11.72 6.55 24.61
CA PRO A 275 -13.11 6.98 24.46
C PRO A 275 -13.33 8.50 24.33
N SER A 276 -12.27 9.32 24.40
CA SER A 276 -12.36 10.78 24.47
C SER A 276 -13.02 11.43 23.25
N TYR A 277 -12.79 10.89 22.04
CA TYR A 277 -13.52 11.29 20.84
C TYR A 277 -14.26 10.10 20.24
N LYS A 278 -15.53 10.33 19.89
CA LYS A 278 -16.28 9.41 19.03
C LYS A 278 -15.88 9.64 17.57
N LEU A 279 -15.77 8.55 16.85
CA LEU A 279 -15.38 8.56 15.44
C LEU A 279 -16.56 8.96 14.54
N PHE A 280 -16.25 9.73 13.50
CA PHE A 280 -17.24 10.09 12.48
C PHE A 280 -17.39 9.01 11.40
N ILE A 281 -16.27 8.48 10.89
CA ILE A 281 -16.23 7.45 9.83
C ILE A 281 -14.92 6.66 9.86
N ASP A 282 -14.88 5.45 9.29
CA ASP A 282 -13.65 4.66 9.15
C ASP A 282 -13.57 3.79 7.87
N PRO A 283 -12.37 3.25 7.54
CA PRO A 283 -12.10 2.49 6.32
C PRO A 283 -12.88 1.19 6.09
N ARG A 284 -13.73 0.76 7.02
CA ARG A 284 -14.58 -0.42 6.87
C ARG A 284 -15.69 -0.22 5.82
N GLN A 285 -16.09 1.02 5.53
CA GLN A 285 -17.13 1.45 4.56
C GLN A 285 -18.54 0.89 4.78
N PHE A 286 -18.69 -0.43 4.97
CA PHE A 286 -19.97 -1.13 5.05
C PHE A 286 -20.95 -0.57 6.10
N PRO A 287 -20.51 -0.02 7.27
CA PRO A 287 -21.44 0.61 8.21
C PRO A 287 -22.02 1.95 7.73
N PHE A 288 -21.41 2.54 6.69
CA PHE A 288 -21.66 3.93 6.27
C PHE A 288 -22.28 4.03 4.87
N LEU A 289 -22.72 2.92 4.29
CA LEU A 289 -23.20 2.86 2.90
C LEU A 289 -24.36 3.83 2.62
N ASN A 290 -25.28 3.98 3.58
CA ASN A 290 -26.50 4.78 3.41
C ASN A 290 -26.23 6.28 3.16
N TRP A 291 -25.09 6.80 3.61
CA TRP A 291 -24.72 8.21 3.48
C TRP A 291 -23.33 8.40 2.84
N TRP A 292 -22.75 7.34 2.27
CA TRP A 292 -21.42 7.33 1.66
C TRP A 292 -21.26 8.37 0.55
N ASN A 293 -22.26 8.50 -0.34
CA ASN A 293 -22.18 9.42 -1.46
C ASN A 293 -22.10 10.88 -0.98
N GLU A 294 -22.89 11.24 0.03
CA GLU A 294 -22.89 12.57 0.63
C GLU A 294 -21.55 12.87 1.31
N TYR A 295 -21.03 11.91 2.09
CA TYR A 295 -19.69 12.01 2.67
C TYR A 295 -18.61 12.20 1.60
N ARG A 296 -18.66 11.42 0.52
CA ARG A 296 -17.68 11.50 -0.58
C ARG A 296 -17.72 12.86 -1.26
N GLN A 297 -18.90 13.46 -1.44
CA GLN A 297 -19.00 14.81 -1.98
C GLN A 297 -18.38 15.84 -1.02
N PHE A 298 -18.57 15.69 0.29
CA PHE A 298 -17.95 16.56 1.30
C PHE A 298 -16.42 16.43 1.30
N GLU A 299 -15.90 15.19 1.29
CA GLU A 299 -14.46 14.92 1.25
C GLU A 299 -13.80 15.43 -0.04
N LEU A 300 -14.52 15.39 -1.17
CA LEU A 300 -14.07 15.95 -2.45
C LEU A 300 -14.20 17.48 -2.52
N GLY A 301 -14.75 18.12 -1.49
CA GLY A 301 -14.95 19.56 -1.39
C GLY A 301 -16.12 20.10 -2.22
N MET A 302 -17.02 19.25 -2.71
CA MET A 302 -18.17 19.63 -3.55
C MET A 302 -19.35 20.20 -2.75
N VAL A 303 -19.51 19.74 -1.51
CA VAL A 303 -20.48 20.25 -0.54
C VAL A 303 -19.75 20.59 0.75
N PHE A 304 -20.16 21.66 1.43
CA PHE A 304 -19.52 22.07 2.69
C PHE A 304 -20.54 22.44 3.75
N ASP A 305 -21.17 23.62 3.65
CA ASP A 305 -22.06 24.12 4.70
C ASP A 305 -23.29 23.23 4.93
N GLY A 306 -23.88 22.68 3.85
CA GLY A 306 -25.01 21.76 3.95
C GLY A 306 -24.67 20.49 4.74
N PHE A 307 -23.48 19.94 4.52
CA PHE A 307 -23.01 18.74 5.21
C PHE A 307 -22.77 19.02 6.70
N ILE A 308 -22.09 20.13 7.03
CA ILE A 308 -21.80 20.52 8.42
C ILE A 308 -23.10 20.83 9.19
N ARG A 309 -24.09 21.45 8.54
CA ARG A 309 -25.41 21.68 9.17
C ARG A 309 -26.13 20.38 9.50
N LYS A 310 -26.08 19.40 8.57
CA LYS A 310 -26.75 18.10 8.74
C LYS A 310 -26.03 17.21 9.76
N TYR A 311 -24.69 17.22 9.74
CA TYR A 311 -23.84 16.44 10.63
C TYR A 311 -22.91 17.37 11.42
N PRO A 312 -23.39 17.94 12.54
CA PRO A 312 -22.65 18.98 13.25
C PRO A 312 -21.47 18.41 14.05
N PHE A 313 -20.30 18.99 13.84
CA PHE A 313 -19.05 18.74 14.56
C PHE A 313 -18.36 20.07 14.89
N ASP A 314 -17.46 20.07 15.88
CA ASP A 314 -16.76 21.28 16.36
C ASP A 314 -15.24 21.20 16.20
N VAL A 315 -14.72 20.01 15.88
CA VAL A 315 -13.32 19.76 15.52
C VAL A 315 -13.28 18.92 14.26
N ALA A 316 -12.34 19.20 13.36
CA ALA A 316 -12.12 18.42 12.14
C ALA A 316 -10.64 18.04 11.99
N LEU A 317 -10.35 16.75 11.82
CA LEU A 317 -9.03 16.24 11.48
C LEU A 317 -9.06 15.70 10.05
N ILE A 318 -8.22 16.28 9.19
CA ILE A 318 -8.24 16.02 7.75
C ILE A 318 -6.83 15.79 7.23
N ARG A 319 -6.60 14.64 6.59
CA ARG A 319 -5.34 14.34 5.92
C ARG A 319 -5.13 15.14 4.63
N TYR A 320 -3.86 15.34 4.28
CA TYR A 320 -3.46 15.98 3.02
C TYR A 320 -3.89 15.21 1.76
N SER A 321 -4.42 13.98 1.87
CA SER A 321 -5.07 13.31 0.74
C SER A 321 -6.35 14.03 0.28
N ASN A 322 -6.94 14.86 1.15
CA ASN A 322 -8.22 15.54 0.94
C ASN A 322 -8.04 17.06 0.86
N LEU A 323 -7.08 17.53 0.04
CA LEU A 323 -6.72 18.96 -0.07
C LEU A 323 -7.92 19.88 -0.34
N ARG A 324 -8.86 19.47 -1.20
CA ARG A 324 -10.06 20.28 -1.51
C ARG A 324 -10.93 20.53 -0.28
N CYS A 325 -11.11 19.50 0.55
CA CYS A 325 -11.81 19.64 1.82
C CYS A 325 -11.06 20.60 2.75
N ILE A 326 -9.74 20.45 2.87
CA ILE A 326 -8.89 21.37 3.65
C ILE A 326 -9.07 22.82 3.19
N PHE A 327 -9.12 23.10 1.88
CA PHE A 327 -9.32 24.46 1.38
C PHE A 327 -10.69 25.02 1.74
N ASN A 328 -11.77 24.23 1.66
CA ASN A 328 -13.08 24.69 2.11
C ASN A 328 -13.06 25.09 3.60
N PHE A 329 -12.33 24.37 4.45
CA PHE A 329 -12.12 24.76 5.84
C PHE A 329 -11.26 26.03 6.00
N MET A 330 -10.25 26.22 5.14
CA MET A 330 -9.42 27.43 5.14
C MET A 330 -10.17 28.68 4.68
N ASP A 331 -11.06 28.54 3.70
CA ASP A 331 -11.87 29.63 3.15
C ASP A 331 -13.07 29.96 4.05
N SER A 332 -13.46 29.04 4.93
CA SER A 332 -14.56 29.26 5.88
C SER A 332 -14.15 30.16 7.03
N HIS A 333 -14.91 31.24 7.22
CA HIS A 333 -14.74 32.16 8.36
C HIS A 333 -15.10 31.54 9.72
N ASN A 334 -15.72 30.35 9.76
CA ASN A 334 -16.19 29.71 10.99
C ASN A 334 -15.15 28.78 11.64
N TRP A 335 -14.08 28.47 10.93
CA TRP A 335 -13.07 27.52 11.37
C TRP A 335 -11.71 28.20 11.54
N ARG A 336 -10.89 27.66 12.43
CA ARG A 336 -9.48 28.06 12.59
C ARG A 336 -8.59 26.84 12.64
N ILE A 337 -7.39 27.00 12.11
CA ILE A 337 -6.35 25.97 12.13
C ILE A 337 -5.66 26.03 13.49
N VAL A 338 -5.64 24.91 14.20
CA VAL A 338 -4.98 24.81 15.50
C VAL A 338 -3.77 23.89 15.49
N PHE A 339 -3.68 22.98 14.50
CA PHE A 339 -2.55 22.09 14.34
C PHE A 339 -2.37 21.71 12.87
N TYR A 340 -1.12 21.55 12.45
CA TYR A 340 -0.78 20.76 11.27
C TYR A 340 0.53 20.01 11.51
N GLY A 341 0.54 18.74 11.14
CA GLY A 341 1.68 17.84 11.25
C GLY A 341 2.01 17.20 9.90
N PRO A 342 2.85 16.15 9.86
CA PRO A 342 3.25 15.47 8.63
C PRO A 342 2.09 14.91 7.81
N THR A 343 1.01 14.49 8.46
CA THR A 343 -0.07 13.70 7.83
C THR A 343 -1.38 14.45 7.71
N ALA A 344 -1.74 15.27 8.70
CA ALA A 344 -3.07 15.85 8.82
C ALA A 344 -3.05 17.24 9.47
N VAL A 345 -4.13 17.95 9.23
CA VAL A 345 -4.47 19.27 9.76
C VAL A 345 -5.64 19.12 10.73
N VAL A 346 -5.64 19.88 11.82
CA VAL A 346 -6.76 19.98 12.76
C VAL A 346 -7.34 21.38 12.70
N PHE A 347 -8.65 21.45 12.47
CA PHE A 347 -9.47 22.63 12.52
C PHE A 347 -10.37 22.59 13.75
N VAL A 348 -10.63 23.75 14.33
CA VAL A 348 -11.57 23.91 15.44
C VAL A 348 -12.54 25.02 15.08
N HIS A 349 -13.82 24.79 15.34
CA HIS A 349 -14.85 25.79 15.09
C HIS A 349 -14.67 26.98 16.06
N LYS A 350 -14.94 28.20 15.59
CA LYS A 350 -14.70 29.43 16.38
C LYS A 350 -15.56 29.54 17.63
N ASN A 351 -16.70 28.84 17.69
CA ASN A 351 -17.57 28.77 18.87
C ASN A 351 -16.97 27.99 20.05
N VAL A 352 -15.94 27.16 19.82
CA VAL A 352 -15.23 26.45 20.89
C VAL A 352 -14.30 27.45 21.57
N SER A 353 -14.25 27.50 22.90
CA SER A 353 -13.28 28.36 23.60
C SER A 353 -11.88 27.73 23.63
N PHE A 354 -11.22 27.68 22.47
CA PHE A 354 -9.88 27.11 22.31
C PHE A 354 -9.07 27.91 21.29
N ASN A 355 -8.00 28.58 21.72
CA ASN A 355 -7.11 29.31 20.83
C ASN A 355 -5.69 28.73 20.89
N PHE A 356 -5.13 28.42 19.73
CA PHE A 356 -3.79 27.85 19.63
C PHE A 356 -3.08 28.43 18.41
N ASN A 357 -1.93 29.06 18.62
CA ASN A 357 -1.14 29.60 17.51
C ASN A 357 -0.27 28.50 16.92
N VAL A 358 -0.74 27.92 15.82
CA VAL A 358 -0.06 26.82 15.13
C VAL A 358 1.36 27.16 14.63
N LYS A 359 1.64 28.44 14.36
CA LYS A 359 2.96 28.91 13.89
C LYS A 359 4.04 28.89 14.98
N LYS A 360 3.64 28.76 16.25
CA LYS A 360 4.58 28.62 17.39
C LYS A 360 5.03 27.17 17.61
N LEU A 361 4.50 26.20 16.85
CA LEU A 361 4.92 24.81 17.00
C LEU A 361 6.35 24.61 16.49
N PRO A 362 7.18 23.80 17.17
CA PRO A 362 8.55 23.51 16.73
C PRO A 362 8.60 22.92 15.33
N LYS A 363 9.39 23.50 14.43
CA LYS A 363 9.52 23.08 13.02
C LYS A 363 10.22 21.73 12.86
N GLU A 364 11.01 21.35 13.87
CA GLU A 364 11.74 20.07 13.99
C GLU A 364 10.79 18.86 13.98
N ARG A 365 9.49 19.05 14.23
CA ARG A 365 8.45 18.01 14.07
C ARG A 365 8.40 17.38 12.67
N PHE A 366 9.01 18.06 11.69
CA PHE A 366 9.09 17.64 10.29
C PHE A 366 10.41 16.98 9.89
N ASP A 367 11.40 16.85 10.79
CA ASP A 367 12.70 16.25 10.48
C ASP A 367 12.58 14.81 9.99
N GLY A 368 11.57 14.09 10.48
CA GLY A 368 11.21 12.72 10.09
C GLY A 368 10.40 12.59 8.80
N LEU A 369 10.37 13.61 7.93
CA LEU A 369 9.75 13.52 6.62
C LEU A 369 10.69 12.82 5.61
N TYR A 370 10.48 11.52 5.44
CA TYR A 370 11.21 10.63 4.54
C TYR A 370 10.40 10.25 3.29
N ASN A 371 9.34 11.01 2.98
CA ASN A 371 8.65 10.95 1.69
C ASN A 371 8.55 12.35 1.08
N ILE A 372 9.16 12.55 -0.10
CA ILE A 372 9.25 13.85 -0.77
C ILE A 372 7.87 14.40 -1.15
N TYR A 373 6.95 13.54 -1.56
CA TYR A 373 5.59 13.94 -1.94
C TYR A 373 4.80 14.40 -0.71
N GLN A 374 5.01 13.73 0.43
CA GLN A 374 4.42 14.16 1.69
C GLN A 374 5.02 15.47 2.17
N ALA A 375 6.34 15.63 2.09
CA ALA A 375 7.02 16.87 2.43
C ALA A 375 6.53 18.05 1.58
N LEU A 376 6.29 17.81 0.28
CA LEU A 376 5.76 18.83 -0.62
C LEU A 376 4.33 19.25 -0.24
N LYS A 377 3.45 18.30 0.14
CA LYS A 377 2.10 18.62 0.62
C LYS A 377 2.13 19.52 1.86
N VAL A 378 3.00 19.21 2.83
CA VAL A 378 3.17 20.02 4.05
C VAL A 378 3.77 21.39 3.70
N PHE A 379 4.76 21.45 2.82
CA PHE A 379 5.38 22.69 2.35
C PHE A 379 4.35 23.65 1.74
N ILE A 380 3.55 23.14 0.79
CA ILE A 380 2.49 23.92 0.14
C ILE A 380 1.46 24.39 1.17
N PHE A 381 1.09 23.52 2.12
CA PHE A 381 0.15 23.90 3.16
C PHE A 381 0.70 25.00 4.09
N ALA A 382 1.92 24.83 4.62
CA ALA A 382 2.58 25.81 5.46
C ALA A 382 2.68 27.18 4.77
N TYR A 383 3.03 27.19 3.48
CA TYR A 383 3.04 28.42 2.68
C TYR A 383 1.66 29.09 2.60
N ASN A 384 0.60 28.32 2.32
CA ASN A 384 -0.75 28.86 2.14
C ASN A 384 -1.35 29.44 3.43
N ILE A 385 -0.90 29.01 4.61
CA ILE A 385 -1.30 29.58 5.91
C ILE A 385 -0.36 30.71 6.37
N ALA A 386 0.56 31.14 5.51
CA ALA A 386 1.60 32.13 5.79
C ALA A 386 2.53 31.74 6.97
N ASP A 387 2.84 30.46 7.11
CA ASP A 387 3.89 29.93 7.99
C ASP A 387 5.18 29.75 7.18
N TYR A 388 5.75 30.89 6.77
CA TYR A 388 6.89 30.93 5.85
C TYR A 388 8.15 30.34 6.48
N GLU A 389 8.35 30.51 7.78
CA GLU A 389 9.50 29.93 8.48
C GLU A 389 9.50 28.40 8.34
N THR A 390 8.37 27.76 8.62
CA THR A 390 8.24 26.31 8.46
C THR A 390 8.34 25.90 6.99
N ALA A 391 7.73 26.65 6.07
CA ALA A 391 7.82 26.36 4.64
C ALA A 391 9.29 26.35 4.15
N TRP A 392 10.10 27.33 4.56
CA TRP A 392 11.51 27.38 4.18
C TRP A 392 12.34 26.32 4.88
N TYR A 393 12.02 25.98 6.12
CA TYR A 393 12.66 24.87 6.83
C TYR A 393 12.45 23.54 6.11
N LEU A 394 11.25 23.29 5.59
CA LEU A 394 10.92 22.07 4.84
C LEU A 394 11.78 21.90 3.57
N ILE A 395 12.24 22.97 2.94
CA ILE A 395 13.19 22.88 1.81
C ILE A 395 14.52 22.28 2.28
N GLU A 396 15.01 22.69 3.44
CA GLU A 396 16.25 22.14 4.01
C GLU A 396 16.09 20.69 4.46
N VAL A 397 14.93 20.34 5.03
CA VAL A 397 14.57 18.94 5.32
C VAL A 397 14.59 18.11 4.02
N MET A 398 14.00 18.62 2.93
CA MET A 398 14.01 17.91 1.65
C MET A 398 15.42 17.76 1.08
N LYS A 399 16.26 18.80 1.13
CA LYS A 399 17.68 18.70 0.70
C LYS A 399 18.44 17.65 1.50
N LYS A 400 18.27 17.65 2.83
CA LYS A 400 18.95 16.73 3.74
C LYS A 400 18.52 15.28 3.51
N ASN A 401 17.21 15.03 3.51
CA ASN A 401 16.67 13.67 3.53
C ASN A 401 16.69 12.98 2.15
N PHE A 402 16.81 13.74 1.05
CA PHE A 402 16.72 13.20 -0.32
C PHE A 402 17.94 13.48 -1.20
N SER A 403 19.07 13.88 -0.61
CA SER A 403 20.33 14.18 -1.34
C SER A 403 20.83 13.03 -2.22
N LEU A 404 20.58 11.78 -1.81
CA LEU A 404 20.98 10.57 -2.52
C LEU A 404 20.00 10.13 -3.63
N CYS A 405 18.93 10.88 -3.88
CA CYS A 405 17.91 10.53 -4.86
C CYS A 405 17.91 11.54 -6.03
N PRO A 406 18.67 11.29 -7.12
CA PRO A 406 18.80 12.22 -8.25
C PRO A 406 17.46 12.66 -8.85
N LYS A 407 16.46 11.75 -8.85
CA LYS A 407 15.10 11.99 -9.34
C LYS A 407 14.40 13.17 -8.65
N TYR A 408 14.78 13.49 -7.41
CA TYR A 408 14.15 14.54 -6.61
C TYR A 408 14.85 15.89 -6.67
N LYS A 409 16.03 15.96 -7.30
CA LYS A 409 16.75 17.22 -7.49
C LYS A 409 15.86 18.28 -8.14
N LYS A 410 15.15 17.92 -9.22
CA LYS A 410 14.21 18.82 -9.90
C LYS A 410 13.09 19.34 -8.98
N ILE A 411 12.57 18.51 -8.08
CA ILE A 411 11.51 18.90 -7.14
C ILE A 411 12.07 19.90 -6.12
N ILE A 412 13.25 19.61 -5.58
CA ILE A 412 13.91 20.48 -4.60
C ILE A 412 14.29 21.82 -5.23
N ASP A 413 14.87 21.81 -6.43
CA ASP A 413 15.25 23.02 -7.17
C ASP A 413 14.05 23.91 -7.45
N GLN A 414 12.90 23.33 -7.81
CA GLN A 414 11.68 24.11 -8.01
C GLN A 414 11.09 24.64 -6.69
N ALA A 415 11.23 23.95 -5.56
CA ALA A 415 10.84 24.49 -4.26
C ALA A 415 11.74 25.68 -3.84
N ILE A 416 13.03 25.62 -4.17
CA ILE A 416 13.98 26.74 -4.00
C ILE A 416 13.57 27.92 -4.91
N LEU A 417 13.29 27.65 -6.18
CA LEU A 417 12.83 28.66 -7.14
C LEU A 417 11.53 29.34 -6.66
N PHE A 418 10.64 28.57 -6.06
CA PHE A 418 9.41 29.08 -5.46
C PHE A 418 9.67 30.01 -4.28
N LYS A 419 10.65 29.68 -3.41
CA LYS A 419 11.11 30.56 -2.34
C LYS A 419 11.70 31.87 -2.89
N GLU A 420 12.47 31.81 -3.98
CA GLU A 420 12.99 33.00 -4.66
C GLU A 420 11.87 33.86 -5.25
N ALA A 421 10.86 33.24 -5.88
CA ALA A 421 9.68 33.92 -6.40
C ALA A 421 8.94 34.68 -5.30
N HIS A 422 8.79 34.06 -4.12
CA HIS A 422 8.20 34.70 -2.96
C HIS A 422 9.00 35.92 -2.50
N PHE A 423 10.33 35.82 -2.40
CA PHE A 423 11.14 36.98 -2.01
C PHE A 423 11.16 38.11 -3.04
N ALA A 424 11.10 37.78 -4.35
CA ALA A 424 10.94 38.79 -5.39
C ALA A 424 9.61 39.54 -5.24
N TYR A 425 8.52 38.81 -4.94
CA TYR A 425 7.22 39.39 -4.66
C TYR A 425 7.23 40.33 -3.45
N GLU A 426 7.81 39.90 -2.32
CA GLU A 426 7.95 40.74 -1.12
C GLU A 426 8.77 42.01 -1.38
N LYS A 427 9.74 41.94 -2.29
CA LYS A 427 10.53 43.09 -2.76
C LYS A 427 9.81 43.97 -3.81
N LYS A 428 8.57 43.64 -4.16
CA LYS A 428 7.76 44.30 -5.21
C LYS A 428 8.35 44.20 -6.62
N ASP A 429 9.26 43.26 -6.86
CA ASP A 429 9.75 42.93 -8.21
C ASP A 429 8.77 41.94 -8.86
N TYR A 430 7.61 42.45 -9.26
CA TYR A 430 6.49 41.63 -9.72
C TYR A 430 6.77 40.92 -11.05
N ASN A 431 7.53 41.54 -11.95
CA ASN A 431 7.92 40.94 -13.22
C ASN A 431 8.83 39.72 -13.00
N ARG A 432 9.84 39.84 -12.13
CA ARG A 432 10.68 38.70 -11.73
C ARG A 432 9.88 37.65 -10.97
N ALA A 433 9.03 38.07 -10.04
CA ALA A 433 8.18 37.15 -9.27
C ALA A 433 7.29 36.31 -10.21
N LEU A 434 6.62 36.95 -11.17
CA LEU A 434 5.75 36.27 -12.16
C LEU A 434 6.55 35.27 -12.97
N MET A 435 7.69 35.69 -13.54
CA MET A 435 8.56 34.81 -14.32
C MET A 435 8.98 33.56 -13.54
N LEU A 436 9.38 33.74 -12.27
CA LEU A 436 9.81 32.63 -11.41
C LEU A 436 8.64 31.71 -11.03
N TYR A 437 7.47 32.28 -10.73
CA TYR A 437 6.27 31.50 -10.46
C TYR A 437 5.80 30.70 -11.68
N GLU A 438 5.81 31.29 -12.88
CA GLU A 438 5.46 30.58 -14.11
C GLU A 438 6.40 29.40 -14.38
N LYS A 439 7.70 29.56 -14.12
CA LYS A 439 8.67 28.45 -14.17
C LYS A 439 8.31 27.34 -13.16
N CYS A 440 7.87 27.69 -11.95
CA CYS A 440 7.42 26.72 -10.96
C CYS A 440 6.15 25.97 -11.40
N ILE A 441 5.19 26.67 -12.02
CA ILE A 441 3.93 26.07 -12.54
C ILE A 441 4.23 25.09 -13.67
N ARG A 442 5.02 25.51 -14.66
CA ARG A 442 5.50 24.64 -15.74
C ARG A 442 6.29 23.44 -15.20
N GLY A 443 6.89 23.62 -14.03
CA GLY A 443 7.62 22.60 -13.29
C GLY A 443 6.77 21.51 -12.66
N GLY A 444 5.47 21.75 -12.42
CA GLY A 444 4.52 20.77 -11.89
C GLY A 444 4.45 20.65 -10.37
N ILE A 445 5.09 21.54 -9.60
CA ILE A 445 5.04 21.52 -8.13
C ILE A 445 3.76 22.15 -7.55
N LEU A 446 3.18 23.12 -8.26
CA LEU A 446 2.16 24.00 -7.70
C LEU A 446 0.75 23.51 -8.00
N LEU A 447 0.24 22.58 -7.21
CA LEU A 447 -1.18 22.25 -7.21
C LEU A 447 -1.77 22.13 -5.79
N PRO A 448 -2.71 23.02 -5.40
CA PRO A 448 -3.15 24.20 -6.15
C PRO A 448 -2.16 25.36 -6.08
N PRO A 449 -2.27 26.33 -7.02
CA PRO A 449 -1.46 27.54 -6.97
C PRO A 449 -1.78 28.34 -5.70
N PRO A 450 -0.76 28.90 -5.03
CA PRO A 450 -0.98 29.71 -3.85
C PRO A 450 -1.84 30.93 -4.15
N LYS A 451 -2.65 31.37 -3.19
CA LYS A 451 -3.52 32.56 -3.31
C LYS A 451 -2.78 33.80 -3.86
N ARG A 452 -1.53 33.99 -3.44
CA ARG A 452 -0.63 35.05 -3.94
C ARG A 452 -0.34 35.02 -5.44
N LEU A 453 -0.37 33.86 -6.07
CA LEU A 453 -0.24 33.74 -7.53
C LEU A 453 -1.45 34.35 -8.24
N MET A 454 -2.66 34.10 -7.71
CA MET A 454 -3.89 34.71 -8.25
C MET A 454 -3.88 36.22 -8.03
N GLU A 455 -3.42 36.68 -6.86
CA GLU A 455 -3.23 38.10 -6.56
C GLU A 455 -2.23 38.74 -7.53
N LEU A 456 -1.10 38.09 -7.82
CA LEU A 456 -0.10 38.56 -8.78
C LEU A 456 -0.67 38.72 -10.19
N TYR A 457 -1.43 37.74 -10.68
CA TYR A 457 -2.12 37.84 -11.96
C TYR A 457 -3.11 39.01 -11.99
N SER A 458 -3.80 39.28 -10.87
CA SER A 458 -4.70 40.43 -10.79
C SER A 458 -3.94 41.77 -10.80
N ILE A 459 -2.84 41.88 -10.04
CA ILE A 459 -2.00 43.09 -9.97
C ILE A 459 -1.42 43.40 -11.36
N ILE A 460 -0.88 42.42 -12.07
CA ILE A 460 -0.28 42.63 -13.39
C ILE A 460 -1.36 42.96 -14.45
N LYS A 461 -2.55 42.37 -14.35
CA LYS A 461 -3.69 42.71 -15.23
C LYS A 461 -4.25 44.10 -14.97
N THR A 462 -4.24 44.58 -13.72
CA THR A 462 -4.79 45.89 -13.32
C THR A 462 -3.78 47.04 -13.54
N TYR A 463 -2.48 46.78 -13.39
CA TYR A 463 -1.43 47.81 -13.48
C TYR A 463 -0.53 47.66 -14.72
N GLY A 464 -0.84 46.73 -15.63
CA GLY A 464 -0.07 46.44 -16.83
C GLY A 464 0.15 47.68 -17.71
N ASN A 465 1.43 48.04 -17.88
CA ASN A 465 2.03 49.22 -18.54
C ASN A 465 2.48 50.39 -17.67
N LYS A 466 2.41 50.31 -16.34
CA LYS A 466 3.25 51.16 -15.47
C LYS A 466 4.02 50.26 -14.52
N TYR A 467 5.28 49.98 -14.86
CA TYR A 467 6.42 49.43 -14.10
C TYR A 467 7.20 48.38 -14.90
#